data_AF-A0A3B9YHL5-F1
#
_entry.id   AF-A0A3B9YHL5-F1
#
_cell.length_a   1.000
_cell.length_b   1.000
_cell.length_c   1.000
_cell.angle_alpha   90.00
_cell.angle_beta   90.00
_cell.angle_gamma   90.00
#
_symmetry.space_group_name_H-M   'P 1'
#
loop_
_entity.id
_entity.type
_entity.pdbx_description
1 polymer ?
#
loop_
_entity_poly.entity_id
_entity_poly.type
_entity_poly.pdbx_seq_one_letter_code
_entity_poly.pdbx_strand_id
1 'polypeptide(L)'
;WANKRTYPKGLRELVDSNLRHVEQLTGKVFGDAQNPLLVSVRSGARKSMPGMMETILNVGLTEKTIPGMIAQTKNERFVYDAYRRLIMMYSDVVMEKAAGIEPKDDMGIRKQLERIMDEVKKRKGYKQDTDLTAEDLKALCVRFKQQIHDAFGKSFPDEPLAQLWGSIGAVFASWMGKRAVSYRRIEGIPEEWGTAVNVQSMVFGNLGEDSATGVGFTRNPGTGDDHFYGEYLVNAQGEDVVAGIRTPAPINEDSRSDQSKDLKSLQQIMPGTYKELFDIRNRLETHYRDMLDIEFTIERGKLYMLQCRVGKRNGPSAVKIALDMLKEKRISNEEAVIRVTPAQLDELLHP
;
A
#
# COMPACT_ATOMS: atom_id res chain seq x y z
N TRP A 1 -9.27 22.71 -3.25
CA TRP A 1 -8.78 24.08 -3.02
C TRP A 1 -9.72 25.12 -3.64
N ALA A 2 -10.13 24.99 -4.91
CA ALA A 2 -11.05 25.93 -5.58
C ALA A 2 -12.49 25.97 -5.00
N ASN A 3 -12.99 24.86 -4.44
CA ASN A 3 -14.36 24.77 -3.90
C ASN A 3 -14.45 24.99 -2.37
N LYS A 4 -13.70 25.94 -1.81
CA LYS A 4 -13.67 26.24 -0.35
C LYS A 4 -13.47 25.02 0.57
N ARG A 5 -12.74 24.01 0.09
CA ARG A 5 -12.53 22.70 0.76
C ARG A 5 -13.84 21.96 1.09
N THR A 6 -14.87 22.13 0.25
CA THR A 6 -16.14 21.41 0.36
C THR A 6 -16.28 20.38 -0.75
N TYR A 7 -17.00 19.30 -0.46
CA TYR A 7 -17.34 18.29 -1.45
C TYR A 7 -18.40 18.82 -2.43
N PRO A 8 -18.31 18.48 -3.72
CA PRO A 8 -19.36 18.81 -4.66
C PRO A 8 -20.66 18.07 -4.32
N LYS A 9 -21.80 18.70 -4.62
CA LYS A 9 -23.13 18.08 -4.46
C LYS A 9 -23.21 16.80 -5.28
N GLY A 10 -23.78 15.72 -4.71
CA GLY A 10 -23.89 14.43 -5.39
C GLY A 10 -22.73 13.47 -5.13
N LEU A 11 -21.57 13.95 -4.63
CA LEU A 11 -20.42 13.07 -4.38
C LEU A 11 -20.74 11.99 -3.35
N ARG A 12 -21.48 12.33 -2.30
CA ARG A 12 -21.81 11.39 -1.24
C ARG A 12 -22.70 10.25 -1.74
N GLU A 13 -23.72 10.61 -2.50
CA GLU A 13 -24.65 9.67 -3.13
C GLU A 13 -23.94 8.74 -4.12
N LEU A 14 -22.97 9.27 -4.89
CA LEU A 14 -22.14 8.46 -5.79
C LEU A 14 -21.23 7.50 -5.04
N VAL A 15 -20.57 7.95 -3.97
CA VAL A 15 -19.72 7.10 -3.13
C VAL A 15 -20.57 5.99 -2.50
N ASP A 16 -21.71 6.32 -1.90
CA ASP A 16 -22.59 5.35 -1.26
C ASP A 16 -23.14 4.31 -2.26
N SER A 17 -23.53 4.76 -3.47
CA SER A 17 -23.99 3.85 -4.54
C SER A 17 -22.90 2.88 -5.01
N ASN A 18 -21.66 3.37 -5.17
CA ASN A 18 -20.56 2.51 -5.62
C ASN A 18 -20.07 1.59 -4.51
N LEU A 19 -20.12 2.03 -3.26
CA LEU A 19 -19.82 1.17 -2.11
C LEU A 19 -20.78 -0.02 -2.07
N ARG A 20 -22.09 0.20 -2.29
CA ARG A 20 -23.07 -0.90 -2.41
C ARG A 20 -22.78 -1.85 -3.56
N HIS A 21 -22.23 -1.35 -4.67
CA HIS A 21 -21.82 -2.22 -5.77
C HIS A 21 -20.62 -3.09 -5.37
N VAL A 22 -19.64 -2.55 -4.63
CA VAL A 22 -18.54 -3.33 -4.06
C VAL A 22 -19.05 -4.37 -3.07
N GLU A 23 -20.03 -4.02 -2.23
CA GLU A 23 -20.68 -4.97 -1.31
C GLU A 23 -21.30 -6.16 -2.05
N GLN A 24 -22.01 -5.90 -3.15
CA GLN A 24 -22.59 -6.94 -4.01
C GLN A 24 -21.53 -7.86 -4.64
N LEU A 25 -20.44 -7.28 -5.15
CA LEU A 25 -19.35 -8.04 -5.79
C LEU A 25 -18.56 -8.89 -4.79
N THR A 26 -18.41 -8.40 -3.56
CA THR A 26 -17.62 -9.07 -2.52
C THR A 26 -18.46 -10.00 -1.64
N GLY A 27 -19.78 -9.83 -1.63
CA GLY A 27 -20.69 -10.50 -0.70
C GLY A 27 -20.50 -10.06 0.75
N LYS A 28 -19.85 -8.93 1.01
CA LYS A 28 -19.58 -8.35 2.34
C LYS A 28 -20.29 -7.00 2.47
N VAL A 29 -20.58 -6.54 3.69
CA VAL A 29 -21.29 -5.27 3.93
C VAL A 29 -20.44 -4.33 4.77
N PHE A 30 -20.29 -3.07 4.35
CA PHE A 30 -19.46 -2.08 5.01
C PHE A 30 -20.06 -1.68 6.36
N GLY A 31 -19.34 -1.98 7.45
CA GLY A 31 -19.81 -1.73 8.81
C GLY A 31 -20.77 -2.78 9.38
N ASP A 32 -20.92 -3.93 8.72
CA ASP A 32 -21.67 -5.07 9.25
C ASP A 32 -20.90 -5.79 10.37
N ALA A 33 -21.62 -6.22 11.41
CA ALA A 33 -21.00 -6.82 12.59
C ALA A 33 -20.59 -8.29 12.39
N GLN A 34 -21.19 -8.99 11.40
CA GLN A 34 -20.98 -10.42 11.17
C GLN A 34 -20.10 -10.66 9.94
N ASN A 35 -20.40 -9.95 8.85
CA ASN A 35 -19.71 -10.05 7.57
C ASN A 35 -19.17 -8.69 7.05
N PRO A 36 -18.24 -8.06 7.80
CA PRO A 36 -17.73 -6.74 7.47
C PRO A 36 -16.93 -6.70 6.16
N LEU A 37 -17.23 -5.68 5.34
CA LEU A 37 -16.34 -5.21 4.28
C LEU A 37 -15.36 -4.19 4.88
N LEU A 38 -14.06 -4.43 4.66
CA LEU A 38 -13.00 -3.45 4.93
C LEU A 38 -12.48 -2.90 3.61
N VAL A 39 -12.08 -1.64 3.57
CA VAL A 39 -11.55 -0.98 2.38
C VAL A 39 -10.18 -0.34 2.64
N SER A 40 -9.38 -0.21 1.58
CA SER A 40 -8.26 0.72 1.53
C SER A 40 -8.69 1.99 0.82
N VAL A 41 -8.15 3.12 1.27
CA VAL A 41 -8.33 4.44 0.67
C VAL A 41 -6.96 4.94 0.26
N ARG A 42 -6.70 4.99 -1.05
CA ARG A 42 -5.41 5.31 -1.64
C ARG A 42 -5.53 6.53 -2.53
N SER A 43 -4.51 7.38 -2.50
CA SER A 43 -4.40 8.51 -3.42
C SER A 43 -3.93 8.07 -4.81
N GLY A 44 -4.34 8.79 -5.86
CA GLY A 44 -4.02 8.47 -7.25
C GLY A 44 -3.90 9.71 -8.12
N ALA A 45 -2.69 10.23 -8.28
CA ALA A 45 -2.42 11.36 -9.16
C ALA A 45 -2.12 10.91 -10.60
N ARG A 46 -2.37 11.80 -11.58
CA ARG A 46 -2.11 11.56 -13.01
C ARG A 46 -0.65 11.19 -13.29
N LYS A 47 0.29 11.86 -12.62
CA LYS A 47 1.73 11.50 -12.64
C LYS A 47 2.07 10.86 -11.31
N SER A 48 2.88 9.80 -11.35
CA SER A 48 3.32 9.10 -10.15
C SER A 48 4.07 10.06 -9.21
N MET A 49 3.68 10.07 -7.93
CA MET A 49 4.35 10.83 -6.86
C MET A 49 4.70 9.89 -5.70
N PRO A 50 5.72 9.02 -5.84
CA PRO A 50 6.04 7.99 -4.84
C PRO A 50 6.38 8.60 -3.48
N GLY A 51 5.81 8.05 -2.40
CA GLY A 51 6.06 8.52 -1.02
C GLY A 51 5.47 9.89 -0.66
N MET A 52 4.82 10.57 -1.61
CA MET A 52 4.22 11.91 -1.38
C MET A 52 2.74 11.86 -1.02
N MET A 53 2.15 10.67 -1.12
CA MET A 53 0.72 10.47 -1.26
C MET A 53 0.28 9.45 -0.22
N GLU A 54 -0.79 9.76 0.50
CA GLU A 54 -1.18 9.00 1.69
C GLU A 54 -2.06 7.80 1.30
N THR A 55 -1.96 6.74 2.09
CA THR A 55 -2.77 5.52 2.01
C THR A 55 -3.30 5.20 3.39
N ILE A 56 -4.57 4.81 3.49
CA ILE A 56 -5.19 4.32 4.72
C ILE A 56 -5.72 2.91 4.44
N LEU A 57 -5.25 1.93 5.21
CA LEU A 57 -5.68 0.53 5.12
C LEU A 57 -6.67 0.18 6.23
N ASN A 58 -7.41 -0.92 6.05
CA ASN A 58 -8.34 -1.48 7.03
C ASN A 58 -9.51 -0.55 7.43
N VAL A 59 -9.84 0.44 6.61
CA VAL A 59 -10.97 1.36 6.86
C VAL A 59 -12.27 0.58 6.94
N GLY A 60 -13.07 0.87 7.96
CA GLY A 60 -14.27 0.12 8.32
C GLY A 60 -14.09 -0.78 9.54
N LEU A 61 -12.86 -0.98 10.02
CA LEU A 61 -12.59 -1.76 11.23
C LEU A 61 -12.87 -0.91 12.47
N THR A 62 -13.85 -1.36 13.25
CA THR A 62 -14.39 -0.72 14.46
C THR A 62 -14.68 -1.76 15.53
N GLU A 63 -14.95 -1.35 16.77
CA GLU A 63 -15.37 -2.27 17.84
C GLU A 63 -16.59 -3.10 17.43
N LYS A 64 -17.51 -2.53 16.64
CA LYS A 64 -18.69 -3.22 16.10
C LYS A 64 -18.34 -4.34 15.11
N THR A 65 -17.35 -4.13 14.23
CA THR A 65 -17.00 -5.08 13.16
C THR A 65 -15.96 -6.11 13.58
N ILE A 66 -15.21 -5.86 14.65
CA ILE A 66 -14.15 -6.74 15.15
C ILE A 66 -14.65 -8.19 15.35
N PRO A 67 -15.78 -8.45 16.03
CA PRO A 67 -16.27 -9.82 16.23
C PRO A 67 -16.47 -10.60 14.92
N GLY A 68 -17.06 -9.96 13.90
CA GLY A 68 -17.24 -10.56 12.57
C GLY A 68 -15.92 -10.84 11.87
N MET A 69 -14.96 -9.91 11.94
CA MET A 69 -13.61 -10.13 11.41
C MET A 69 -12.92 -11.31 12.10
N ILE A 70 -13.05 -11.44 13.44
CA ILE A 70 -12.47 -12.57 14.19
C ILE A 70 -13.09 -13.88 13.72
N ALA A 71 -14.42 -13.92 13.55
CA ALA A 71 -15.12 -15.12 13.09
C ALA A 71 -14.66 -15.56 11.69
N GLN A 72 -14.47 -14.61 10.75
CA GLN A 72 -14.04 -14.92 9.37
C GLN A 72 -12.59 -15.41 9.29
N THR A 73 -11.72 -14.76 10.07
CA THR A 73 -10.29 -14.98 10.00
C THR A 73 -9.83 -16.10 10.91
N LYS A 74 -10.62 -16.41 11.96
CA LYS A 74 -10.25 -17.30 13.08
C LYS A 74 -8.93 -16.89 13.72
N ASN A 75 -8.61 -15.60 13.68
CA ASN A 75 -7.32 -15.08 14.09
C ASN A 75 -7.50 -13.72 14.79
N GLU A 76 -7.81 -13.78 16.08
CA GLU A 76 -8.03 -12.58 16.91
C GLU A 76 -6.81 -11.66 16.95
N ARG A 77 -5.61 -12.26 17.03
CA ARG A 77 -4.33 -11.53 16.99
C ARG A 77 -4.20 -10.71 15.71
N PHE A 78 -4.52 -11.28 14.54
CA PHE A 78 -4.53 -10.56 13.27
C PHE A 78 -5.50 -9.37 13.28
N VAL A 79 -6.73 -9.56 13.78
CA VAL A 79 -7.75 -8.51 13.75
C VAL A 79 -7.34 -7.32 14.62
N TYR A 80 -6.80 -7.56 15.83
CA TYR A 80 -6.30 -6.48 16.67
C TYR A 80 -5.00 -5.86 16.15
N ASP A 81 -4.14 -6.62 15.44
CA ASP A 81 -3.00 -6.05 14.72
C ASP A 81 -3.45 -5.11 13.58
N ALA A 82 -4.46 -5.52 12.81
CA ALA A 82 -5.04 -4.69 11.76
C ALA A 82 -5.72 -3.43 12.33
N TYR A 83 -6.39 -3.55 13.49
CA TYR A 83 -7.06 -2.42 14.16
C TYR A 83 -6.05 -1.43 14.74
N ARG A 84 -4.99 -1.88 15.43
CA ARG A 84 -3.94 -0.96 15.92
C ARG A 84 -3.22 -0.27 14.76
N ARG A 85 -2.98 -0.96 13.63
CA ARG A 85 -2.41 -0.35 12.41
C ARG A 85 -3.34 0.71 11.83
N LEU A 86 -4.65 0.45 11.75
CA LEU A 86 -5.63 1.45 11.35
C LEU A 86 -5.58 2.67 12.27
N ILE A 87 -5.62 2.47 13.59
CA ILE A 87 -5.59 3.56 14.57
C ILE A 87 -4.35 4.43 14.38
N MET A 88 -3.17 3.80 14.28
CA MET A 88 -1.90 4.51 14.05
C MET A 88 -1.92 5.29 12.73
N MET A 89 -2.25 4.63 11.63
CA MET A 89 -2.21 5.22 10.29
C MET A 89 -3.24 6.33 10.12
N TYR A 90 -4.47 6.12 10.61
CA TYR A 90 -5.54 7.10 10.53
C TYR A 90 -5.25 8.32 11.40
N SER A 91 -4.70 8.13 12.62
CA SER A 91 -4.36 9.26 13.48
C SER A 91 -3.26 10.14 12.87
N ASP A 92 -2.21 9.54 12.31
CA ASP A 92 -1.13 10.23 11.59
C ASP A 92 -1.64 10.96 10.34
N VAL A 93 -2.37 10.25 9.47
CA VAL A 93 -2.76 10.78 8.16
C VAL A 93 -3.95 11.71 8.25
N VAL A 94 -5.03 11.29 8.91
CA VAL A 94 -6.32 11.98 8.90
C VAL A 94 -6.43 12.99 10.03
N MET A 95 -6.02 12.61 11.24
CA MET A 95 -6.24 13.46 12.42
C MET A 95 -5.11 14.49 12.64
N GLU A 96 -3.88 14.20 12.20
CA GLU A 96 -2.73 15.11 12.32
C GLU A 96 -2.43 15.83 10.99
N LYS A 97 -1.89 15.12 10.00
CA LYS A 97 -1.39 15.72 8.75
C LYS A 97 -2.47 16.44 7.96
N ALA A 98 -3.60 15.78 7.70
CA ALA A 98 -4.71 16.38 6.95
C ALA A 98 -5.41 17.52 7.69
N ALA A 99 -5.36 17.51 9.03
CA ALA A 99 -5.84 18.61 9.86
C ALA A 99 -4.89 19.82 9.86
N GLY A 100 -3.69 19.69 9.27
CA GLY A 100 -2.67 20.74 9.25
C GLY A 100 -2.02 20.96 10.61
N ILE A 101 -2.05 19.95 11.48
CA ILE A 101 -1.37 19.99 12.79
C ILE A 101 0.11 19.74 12.53
N GLU A 102 0.94 20.72 12.87
CA GLU A 102 2.39 20.58 12.83
C GLU A 102 2.88 20.15 14.22
N PRO A 103 3.41 18.92 14.38
CA PRO A 103 3.90 18.49 15.68
C PRO A 103 5.08 19.36 16.10
N LYS A 104 5.13 19.68 17.40
CA LYS A 104 6.31 20.31 18.00
C LYS A 104 7.42 19.26 18.07
N ASP A 105 8.60 19.59 17.59
CA ASP A 105 9.75 18.69 17.51
C ASP A 105 9.40 17.36 16.79
N ASP A 106 10.13 16.30 17.13
CA ASP A 106 9.99 14.95 16.58
C ASP A 106 8.84 14.14 17.26
N MET A 107 7.78 14.82 17.71
CA MET A 107 6.71 14.23 18.54
C MET A 107 5.37 14.08 17.80
N GLY A 108 5.38 13.77 16.50
CA GLY A 108 4.15 13.43 15.77
C GLY A 108 3.42 12.23 16.38
N ILE A 109 2.09 12.17 16.24
CA ILE A 109 1.26 11.14 16.88
C ILE A 109 1.74 9.72 16.57
N ARG A 110 2.15 9.45 15.33
CA ARG A 110 2.69 8.14 14.94
C ARG A 110 3.85 7.71 15.84
N LYS A 111 4.80 8.63 16.08
CA LYS A 111 5.98 8.38 16.92
C LYS A 111 5.61 8.19 18.39
N GLN A 112 4.60 8.91 18.87
CA GLN A 112 4.07 8.71 20.23
C GLN A 112 3.48 7.29 20.38
N LEU A 113 2.72 6.83 19.39
CA LEU A 113 2.13 5.48 19.40
C LEU A 113 3.20 4.38 19.24
N GLU A 114 4.22 4.60 18.41
CA GLU A 114 5.38 3.70 18.29
C GLU A 114 6.12 3.56 19.62
N ARG A 115 6.33 4.65 20.37
CA ARG A 115 6.94 4.61 21.71
C ARG A 115 6.11 3.80 22.70
N ILE A 116 4.78 3.96 22.70
CA ILE A 116 3.88 3.17 23.56
C ILE A 116 4.02 1.67 23.24
N MET A 117 4.12 1.32 21.97
CA MET A 117 4.33 -0.08 21.54
C MET A 117 5.70 -0.62 21.97
N ASP A 118 6.76 0.17 21.79
CA ASP A 118 8.11 -0.18 22.23
C ASP A 118 8.22 -0.36 23.74
N GLU A 119 7.51 0.45 24.54
CA GLU A 119 7.43 0.26 25.98
C GLU A 119 6.79 -1.08 26.36
N VAL A 120 5.71 -1.48 25.67
CA VAL A 120 5.07 -2.78 25.92
C VAL A 120 6.05 -3.91 25.57
N LYS A 121 6.72 -3.84 24.41
CA LYS A 121 7.73 -4.83 24.02
C LYS A 121 8.85 -4.93 25.05
N LYS A 122 9.41 -3.80 25.50
CA LYS A 122 10.47 -3.75 26.52
C LYS A 122 10.02 -4.36 27.85
N ARG A 123 8.82 -4.01 28.33
CA ARG A 123 8.27 -4.54 29.59
C ARG A 123 8.02 -6.05 29.53
N LYS A 124 7.70 -6.58 28.35
CA LYS A 124 7.40 -8.00 28.11
C LYS A 124 8.61 -8.83 27.66
N GLY A 125 9.73 -8.18 27.33
CA GLY A 125 10.92 -8.85 26.79
C GLY A 125 10.80 -9.30 25.33
N TYR A 126 9.86 -8.72 24.57
CA TYR A 126 9.67 -9.02 23.15
C TYR A 126 10.70 -8.31 22.28
N LYS A 127 11.10 -8.97 21.19
CA LYS A 127 12.10 -8.44 20.24
C LYS A 127 11.44 -7.91 18.98
N GLN A 128 10.32 -8.51 18.57
CA GLN A 128 9.62 -8.20 17.33
C GLN A 128 8.15 -7.88 17.61
N ASP A 129 7.52 -7.10 16.72
CA ASP A 129 6.09 -6.80 16.81
C ASP A 129 5.22 -8.07 16.64
N THR A 130 5.75 -9.09 15.98
CA THR A 130 5.11 -10.41 15.84
C THR A 130 5.01 -11.16 17.16
N ASP A 131 5.83 -10.82 18.17
CA ASP A 131 5.80 -11.44 19.49
C ASP A 131 4.61 -10.94 20.34
N LEU A 132 3.96 -9.83 19.94
CA LEU A 132 2.81 -9.26 20.65
C LEU A 132 1.59 -10.19 20.55
N THR A 133 1.02 -10.53 21.70
CA THR A 133 -0.18 -11.37 21.82
C THR A 133 -1.45 -10.61 21.44
N ALA A 134 -2.56 -11.33 21.25
CA ALA A 134 -3.86 -10.70 21.01
C ALA A 134 -4.27 -9.77 22.16
N GLU A 135 -4.00 -10.19 23.40
CA GLU A 135 -4.27 -9.44 24.62
C GLU A 135 -3.44 -8.15 24.68
N ASP A 136 -2.14 -8.23 24.33
CA ASP A 136 -1.28 -7.05 24.28
C ASP A 136 -1.76 -6.06 23.20
N LEU A 137 -2.15 -6.55 22.02
CA LEU A 137 -2.64 -5.72 20.92
C LEU A 137 -3.98 -5.05 21.27
N LYS A 138 -4.89 -5.77 21.94
CA LYS A 138 -6.14 -5.20 22.44
C LYS A 138 -5.90 -4.10 23.47
N ALA A 139 -4.98 -4.32 24.41
CA ALA A 139 -4.57 -3.30 25.38
C ALA A 139 -3.90 -2.09 24.71
N LEU A 140 -3.09 -2.32 23.66
CA LEU A 140 -2.49 -1.25 22.86
C LEU A 140 -3.54 -0.41 22.15
N CYS A 141 -4.58 -1.01 21.55
CA CYS A 141 -5.67 -0.27 20.91
C CYS A 141 -6.33 0.72 21.88
N VAL A 142 -6.57 0.31 23.13
CA VAL A 142 -7.14 1.18 24.16
C VAL A 142 -6.17 2.33 24.49
N ARG A 143 -4.90 2.02 24.72
CA ARG A 143 -3.87 3.05 25.01
C ARG A 143 -3.68 4.03 23.86
N PHE A 144 -3.73 3.55 22.61
CA PHE A 144 -3.61 4.40 21.43
C PHE A 144 -4.79 5.37 21.31
N LYS A 145 -6.02 4.89 21.52
CA LYS A 145 -7.20 5.75 21.52
C LYS A 145 -7.14 6.82 22.62
N GLN A 146 -6.64 6.47 23.81
CA GLN A 146 -6.41 7.44 24.88
C GLN A 146 -5.36 8.48 24.48
N GLN A 147 -4.20 8.05 23.96
CA GLN A 147 -3.15 8.96 23.52
C GLN A 147 -3.62 9.93 22.42
N ILE A 148 -4.44 9.44 21.47
CA ILE A 148 -5.05 10.26 20.42
C ILE A 148 -5.99 11.31 21.02
N HIS A 149 -6.81 10.92 21.99
CA HIS A 149 -7.69 11.86 22.71
C HIS A 149 -6.87 12.93 23.44
N ASP A 150 -5.81 12.53 24.14
CA ASP A 150 -4.96 13.47 24.90
C ASP A 150 -4.18 14.42 23.98
N ALA A 151 -3.74 13.93 22.81
CA ALA A 151 -3.01 14.73 21.83
C ALA A 151 -3.90 15.72 21.06
N PHE A 152 -5.13 15.33 20.71
CA PHE A 152 -5.99 16.11 19.80
C PHE A 152 -7.28 16.64 20.42
N GLY A 153 -7.61 16.27 21.66
CA GLY A 153 -8.90 16.56 22.29
C GLY A 153 -10.09 15.90 21.57
N LYS A 154 -9.84 14.86 20.77
CA LYS A 154 -10.85 14.16 19.95
C LYS A 154 -10.63 12.67 20.01
N SER A 155 -11.70 11.91 20.18
CA SER A 155 -11.65 10.45 20.12
C SER A 155 -11.39 9.95 18.70
N PHE A 156 -10.74 8.79 18.59
CA PHE A 156 -10.64 8.04 17.34
C PHE A 156 -12.06 7.71 16.80
N PRO A 157 -12.34 7.90 15.51
CA PRO A 157 -13.66 7.63 14.95
C PRO A 157 -13.92 6.13 14.85
N ASP A 158 -14.74 5.60 15.75
CA ASP A 158 -15.12 4.19 15.76
C ASP A 158 -16.41 3.90 14.97
N GLU A 159 -16.61 4.65 13.89
CA GLU A 159 -17.74 4.49 12.97
C GLU A 159 -17.24 4.31 11.52
N PRO A 160 -17.65 3.25 10.79
CA PRO A 160 -17.08 2.91 9.47
C PRO A 160 -17.19 4.05 8.45
N LEU A 161 -18.37 4.70 8.36
CA LEU A 161 -18.59 5.80 7.43
C LEU A 161 -17.81 7.06 7.82
N ALA A 162 -17.62 7.30 9.12
CA ALA A 162 -16.81 8.42 9.59
C ALA A 162 -15.34 8.21 9.20
N GLN A 163 -14.83 6.98 9.34
CA GLN A 163 -13.49 6.62 8.87
C GLN A 163 -13.37 6.82 7.36
N LEU A 164 -14.31 6.29 6.57
CA LEU A 164 -14.27 6.41 5.10
C LEU A 164 -14.21 7.88 4.64
N TRP A 165 -15.12 8.73 5.14
CA TRP A 165 -15.17 10.13 4.75
C TRP A 165 -13.98 10.95 5.27
N GLY A 166 -13.46 10.62 6.44
CA GLY A 166 -12.21 11.20 6.94
C GLY A 166 -11.02 10.84 6.06
N SER A 167 -10.90 9.56 5.66
CA SER A 167 -9.84 9.10 4.75
C SER A 167 -9.94 9.74 3.36
N ILE A 168 -11.14 9.85 2.77
CA ILE A 168 -11.37 10.55 1.49
C ILE A 168 -10.92 12.02 1.61
N GLY A 169 -11.32 12.69 2.69
CA GLY A 169 -10.94 14.08 2.94
C GLY A 169 -9.43 14.25 3.11
N ALA A 170 -8.79 13.31 3.81
CA ALA A 170 -7.35 13.33 4.02
C ALA A 170 -6.56 13.16 2.72
N VAL A 171 -7.01 12.28 1.81
CA VAL A 171 -6.37 12.15 0.49
C VAL A 171 -6.48 13.45 -0.31
N PHE A 172 -7.65 14.08 -0.35
CA PHE A 172 -7.77 15.38 -1.03
C PHE A 172 -6.92 16.46 -0.37
N ALA A 173 -6.83 16.46 0.97
CA ALA A 173 -5.99 17.39 1.71
C ALA A 173 -4.49 17.15 1.44
N SER A 174 -4.06 15.90 1.28
CA SER A 174 -2.66 15.55 1.05
C SER A 174 -2.10 16.15 -0.25
N TRP A 175 -2.95 16.39 -1.25
CA TRP A 175 -2.57 17.13 -2.46
C TRP A 175 -2.02 18.53 -2.14
N MET A 176 -2.53 19.19 -1.10
CA MET A 176 -2.06 20.51 -0.68
C MET A 176 -1.03 20.44 0.45
N GLY A 177 -0.57 19.25 0.81
CA GLY A 177 0.48 19.08 1.83
C GLY A 177 1.82 19.67 1.39
N LYS A 178 2.58 20.24 2.33
CA LYS A 178 3.87 20.91 2.06
C LYS A 178 4.81 20.08 1.18
N ARG A 179 4.97 18.78 1.51
CA ARG A 179 5.81 17.85 0.75
C ARG A 179 5.33 17.64 -0.69
N ALA A 180 4.02 17.45 -0.88
CA ALA A 180 3.42 17.28 -2.20
C ALA A 180 3.57 18.54 -3.06
N VAL A 181 3.34 19.73 -2.47
CA VAL A 181 3.52 21.03 -3.15
C VAL A 181 4.97 21.22 -3.61
N SER A 182 5.95 20.96 -2.73
CA SER A 182 7.37 21.06 -3.08
C SER A 182 7.76 20.07 -4.18
N TYR A 183 7.31 18.81 -4.07
CA TYR A 183 7.57 17.78 -5.09
C TYR A 183 7.01 18.21 -6.46
N ARG A 184 5.78 18.72 -6.50
CA ARG A 184 5.16 19.20 -7.75
C ARG A 184 5.93 20.34 -8.40
N ARG A 185 6.48 21.27 -7.61
CA ARG A 185 7.30 22.37 -8.14
C ARG A 185 8.59 21.87 -8.78
N ILE A 186 9.26 20.89 -8.16
CA ILE A 186 10.49 20.28 -8.68
C ILE A 186 10.19 19.49 -9.96
N GLU A 187 9.09 18.74 -9.97
CA GLU A 187 8.72 17.81 -11.05
C GLU A 187 7.88 18.42 -12.17
N GLY A 188 7.60 19.72 -12.09
CA GLY A 188 6.76 20.44 -13.06
C GLY A 188 5.33 19.91 -13.15
N ILE A 189 4.74 19.46 -12.04
CA ILE A 189 3.38 18.91 -11.99
C ILE A 189 2.38 20.04 -11.71
N PRO A 190 1.40 20.29 -12.60
CA PRO A 190 0.42 21.34 -12.40
C PRO A 190 -0.49 21.08 -11.19
N GLU A 191 -0.81 22.12 -10.42
CA GLU A 191 -1.63 22.01 -9.21
C GLU A 191 -3.09 21.67 -9.53
N GLU A 192 -3.59 22.16 -10.65
CA GLU A 192 -4.97 22.01 -11.10
C GLU A 192 -5.36 20.58 -11.46
N TRP A 193 -4.39 19.68 -11.66
CA TRP A 193 -4.67 18.26 -11.92
C TRP A 193 -5.36 17.56 -10.75
N GLY A 194 -5.07 17.99 -9.51
CA GLY A 194 -5.59 17.34 -8.32
C GLY A 194 -5.10 15.89 -8.14
N THR A 195 -5.76 15.19 -7.23
CA THR A 195 -5.55 13.74 -7.00
C THR A 195 -6.90 13.03 -6.95
N ALA A 196 -6.95 11.80 -7.46
CA ALA A 196 -8.07 10.92 -7.29
C ALA A 196 -7.99 10.18 -5.94
N VAL A 197 -9.13 9.66 -5.50
CA VAL A 197 -9.25 8.77 -4.34
C VAL A 197 -9.71 7.41 -4.85
N ASN A 198 -8.90 6.38 -4.63
CA ASN A 198 -9.25 4.99 -4.90
C ASN A 198 -9.74 4.35 -3.61
N VAL A 199 -11.01 3.93 -3.58
CA VAL A 199 -11.58 3.13 -2.50
C VAL A 199 -11.71 1.69 -3.01
N GLN A 200 -10.98 0.77 -2.39
CA GLN A 200 -10.85 -0.61 -2.86
C GLN A 200 -11.08 -1.59 -1.71
N SER A 201 -11.81 -2.69 -1.95
CA SER A 201 -11.95 -3.77 -0.97
C SER A 201 -10.57 -4.26 -0.51
N MET A 202 -10.42 -4.45 0.80
CA MET A 202 -9.21 -5.06 1.36
C MET A 202 -9.10 -6.53 0.95
N VAL A 203 -7.86 -6.95 0.79
CA VAL A 203 -7.41 -8.34 0.78
C VAL A 203 -6.21 -8.46 1.72
N PHE A 204 -6.01 -9.63 2.31
CA PHE A 204 -5.10 -9.83 3.43
C PHE A 204 -4.02 -10.86 3.12
N GLY A 205 -2.78 -10.37 2.98
CA GLY A 205 -1.57 -11.17 2.88
C GLY A 205 -1.07 -11.76 4.21
N ASN A 206 -1.78 -11.49 5.31
CA ASN A 206 -1.40 -11.81 6.69
C ASN A 206 -2.44 -12.64 7.46
N LEU A 207 -3.13 -13.56 6.77
CA LEU A 207 -4.06 -14.51 7.41
C LEU A 207 -3.43 -15.84 7.82
N GLY A 208 -2.18 -16.10 7.43
CA GLY A 208 -1.50 -17.37 7.65
C GLY A 208 -0.41 -17.63 6.61
N GLU A 209 0.11 -18.86 6.61
CA GLU A 209 1.19 -19.31 5.72
C GLU A 209 0.74 -19.47 4.26
N ASP A 210 -0.56 -19.56 4.00
CA ASP A 210 -1.17 -19.60 2.67
C ASP A 210 -1.53 -18.20 2.14
N SER A 211 -1.12 -17.14 2.84
CA SER A 211 -1.28 -15.75 2.45
C SER A 211 0.08 -15.05 2.33
N ALA A 212 0.19 -14.13 1.38
CA ALA A 212 1.42 -13.38 1.15
C ALA A 212 1.14 -12.02 0.50
N THR A 213 2.12 -11.14 0.48
CA THR A 213 2.09 -9.89 -0.29
C THR A 213 3.45 -9.69 -0.93
N GLY A 214 3.48 -9.08 -2.12
CA GLY A 214 4.73 -8.88 -2.82
C GLY A 214 4.68 -7.76 -3.85
N VAL A 215 5.86 -7.41 -4.31
CA VAL A 215 6.12 -6.43 -5.36
C VAL A 215 7.00 -7.08 -6.41
N GLY A 216 6.81 -6.72 -7.68
CA GLY A 216 7.62 -7.26 -8.76
C GLY A 216 7.69 -6.33 -9.95
N PHE A 217 8.74 -6.50 -10.73
CA PHE A 217 8.99 -5.82 -11.98
C PHE A 217 8.98 -6.85 -13.11
N THR A 218 8.28 -6.57 -14.20
CA THR A 218 8.18 -7.54 -15.29
C THR A 218 9.55 -7.85 -15.88
N ARG A 219 10.49 -6.90 -15.87
CA ARG A 219 11.92 -7.10 -16.19
C ARG A 219 12.78 -6.54 -15.05
N ASN A 220 14.04 -6.93 -14.97
CA ASN A 220 14.94 -6.43 -13.92
C ASN A 220 15.17 -4.91 -14.08
N PRO A 221 14.79 -4.08 -13.08
CA PRO A 221 14.90 -2.62 -13.18
C PRO A 221 16.34 -2.09 -13.07
N GLY A 222 17.27 -2.92 -12.61
CA GLY A 222 18.69 -2.60 -12.46
C GLY A 222 19.54 -3.03 -13.66
N THR A 223 19.29 -4.22 -14.21
CA THR A 223 20.07 -4.75 -15.35
C THR A 223 19.37 -4.59 -16.69
N GLY A 224 18.04 -4.58 -16.71
CA GLY A 224 17.22 -4.59 -17.93
C GLY A 224 16.94 -5.98 -18.48
N ASP A 225 17.41 -7.05 -17.83
CA ASP A 225 17.17 -8.43 -18.27
C ASP A 225 15.69 -8.80 -18.22
N ASP A 226 15.24 -9.58 -19.21
CA ASP A 226 13.88 -10.08 -19.34
C ASP A 226 13.58 -11.25 -18.38
N HIS A 227 13.91 -11.04 -17.10
CA HIS A 227 13.55 -11.93 -16.01
C HIS A 227 12.55 -11.25 -15.09
N PHE A 228 11.56 -12.02 -14.63
CA PHE A 228 10.59 -11.53 -13.66
C PHE A 228 11.30 -11.33 -12.32
N TYR A 229 11.41 -10.07 -11.89
CA TYR A 229 12.24 -9.67 -10.75
C TYR A 229 11.35 -9.16 -9.60
N GLY A 230 11.48 -9.68 -8.40
CA GLY A 230 10.69 -9.16 -7.28
C GLY A 230 10.83 -9.94 -5.99
N GLU A 231 10.08 -9.48 -4.99
CA GLU A 231 10.18 -9.97 -3.64
C GLU A 231 8.81 -10.02 -2.95
N TYR A 232 8.70 -10.86 -1.94
CA TYR A 232 7.45 -11.09 -1.23
C TYR A 232 7.68 -11.43 0.25
N LEU A 233 6.63 -11.28 1.05
CA LEU A 233 6.58 -11.72 2.43
C LEU A 233 5.34 -12.59 2.67
N VAL A 234 5.55 -13.77 3.26
CA VAL A 234 4.48 -14.62 3.80
C VAL A 234 3.93 -13.99 5.07
N ASN A 235 2.62 -14.10 5.25
CA ASN A 235 1.91 -13.67 6.44
C ASN A 235 2.23 -12.19 6.80
N ALA A 236 2.08 -11.30 5.82
CA ALA A 236 2.46 -9.88 5.91
C ALA A 236 1.49 -8.95 5.17
N GLN A 237 1.51 -7.65 5.50
CA GLN A 237 0.85 -6.60 4.69
C GLN A 237 1.89 -5.83 3.87
N GLY A 238 1.44 -5.15 2.80
CA GLY A 238 2.35 -4.42 1.91
C GLY A 238 3.24 -3.39 2.61
N GLU A 239 2.78 -2.80 3.73
CA GLU A 239 3.60 -1.91 4.57
C GLU A 239 4.87 -2.61 5.07
N ASP A 240 4.80 -3.91 5.42
CA ASP A 240 5.93 -4.66 5.96
C ASP A 240 7.01 -4.93 4.90
N VAL A 241 6.62 -5.03 3.61
CA VAL A 241 7.56 -5.14 2.49
C VAL A 241 8.32 -3.83 2.31
N VAL A 242 7.62 -2.69 2.40
CA VAL A 242 8.23 -1.35 2.21
C VAL A 242 9.06 -0.92 3.42
N ALA A 243 8.66 -1.31 4.64
CA ALA A 243 9.31 -0.87 5.87
C ALA A 243 10.68 -1.53 6.12
N GLY A 244 11.01 -2.63 5.42
CA GLY A 244 12.30 -3.32 5.55
C GLY A 244 12.54 -3.96 6.93
N ILE A 245 11.48 -4.18 7.72
CA ILE A 245 11.56 -4.79 9.06
C ILE A 245 11.88 -6.29 8.95
N ARG A 246 11.37 -6.95 7.91
CA ARG A 246 11.62 -8.36 7.58
C ARG A 246 12.36 -8.43 6.26
N THR A 247 13.36 -9.30 6.18
CA THR A 247 14.02 -9.60 4.91
C THR A 247 13.02 -10.29 3.97
N PRO A 248 12.71 -9.69 2.82
CA PRO A 248 11.77 -10.28 1.88
C PRO A 248 12.41 -11.44 1.10
N ALA A 249 11.57 -12.43 0.77
CA ALA A 249 11.97 -13.60 0.02
C ALA A 249 11.80 -13.35 -1.50
N PRO A 250 12.57 -14.03 -2.37
CA PRO A 250 12.54 -13.74 -3.81
C PRO A 250 11.30 -14.39 -4.46
N ILE A 251 10.68 -13.77 -5.47
CA ILE A 251 9.51 -14.40 -6.13
C ILE A 251 9.88 -15.66 -6.93
N ASN A 252 11.10 -15.74 -7.43
CA ASN A 252 11.69 -16.87 -8.17
C ASN A 252 13.21 -16.88 -7.96
N GLU A 253 13.91 -17.83 -8.58
CA GLU A 253 15.36 -17.93 -8.44
C GLU A 253 16.12 -16.77 -9.09
N ASP A 254 15.60 -16.20 -10.20
CA ASP A 254 16.21 -15.03 -10.85
C ASP A 254 16.17 -13.76 -9.98
N SER A 255 15.26 -13.71 -9.01
CA SER A 255 15.14 -12.60 -8.05
C SER A 255 16.01 -12.80 -6.80
N ARG A 256 16.72 -13.92 -6.69
CA ARG A 256 17.51 -14.24 -5.50
C ARG A 256 18.70 -13.31 -5.37
N SER A 257 18.96 -12.85 -4.15
CA SER A 257 20.09 -12.02 -3.79
C SER A 257 20.86 -12.63 -2.63
N ASP A 258 22.04 -12.08 -2.30
CA ASP A 258 22.84 -12.53 -1.16
C ASP A 258 22.07 -12.47 0.17
N GLN A 259 21.15 -11.49 0.29
CA GLN A 259 20.32 -11.30 1.49
C GLN A 259 19.21 -12.34 1.59
N SER A 260 18.76 -12.90 0.46
CA SER A 260 17.63 -13.82 0.40
C SER A 260 18.03 -15.25 0.04
N LYS A 261 19.34 -15.55 0.01
CA LYS A 261 19.90 -16.85 -0.40
C LYS A 261 19.31 -18.06 0.35
N ASP A 262 19.01 -17.88 1.65
CA ASP A 262 18.50 -18.95 2.52
C ASP A 262 16.96 -19.00 2.57
N LEU A 263 16.28 -18.06 1.88
CA LEU A 263 14.83 -17.97 1.85
C LEU A 263 14.25 -18.75 0.66
N LYS A 264 13.10 -19.40 0.86
CA LYS A 264 12.40 -20.08 -0.24
C LYS A 264 11.74 -19.07 -1.15
N SER A 265 11.73 -19.33 -2.46
CA SER A 265 11.07 -18.46 -3.41
C SER A 265 9.55 -18.69 -3.48
N LEU A 266 8.79 -17.69 -3.94
CA LEU A 266 7.33 -17.83 -4.11
C LEU A 266 6.99 -18.99 -5.05
N GLN A 267 7.79 -19.15 -6.13
CA GLN A 267 7.72 -20.27 -7.05
C GLN A 267 7.85 -21.64 -6.36
N GLN A 268 8.65 -21.74 -5.29
CA GLN A 268 8.82 -22.99 -4.53
C GLN A 268 7.67 -23.24 -3.55
N ILE A 269 7.19 -22.20 -2.85
CA ILE A 269 6.19 -22.37 -1.78
C ILE A 269 4.75 -22.34 -2.27
N MET A 270 4.46 -21.61 -3.36
CA MET A 270 3.13 -21.40 -3.91
C MET A 270 3.18 -21.51 -5.45
N PRO A 271 3.59 -22.67 -6.01
CA PRO A 271 3.87 -22.81 -7.45
C PRO A 271 2.67 -22.48 -8.35
N GLY A 272 1.45 -22.85 -7.93
CA GLY A 272 0.22 -22.55 -8.67
C GLY A 272 -0.04 -21.05 -8.77
N THR A 273 0.02 -20.33 -7.65
CA THR A 273 -0.20 -18.89 -7.58
C THR A 273 0.93 -18.11 -8.25
N TYR A 274 2.18 -18.59 -8.14
CA TYR A 274 3.31 -18.03 -8.89
C TYR A 274 3.10 -18.15 -10.40
N LYS A 275 2.64 -19.31 -10.88
CA LYS A 275 2.34 -19.49 -12.31
C LYS A 275 1.26 -18.51 -12.78
N GLU A 276 0.19 -18.34 -12.01
CA GLU A 276 -0.86 -17.35 -12.32
C GLU A 276 -0.29 -15.93 -12.38
N LEU A 277 0.54 -15.55 -11.41
CA LEU A 277 1.21 -14.25 -11.37
C LEU A 277 2.13 -14.04 -12.58
N PHE A 278 2.90 -15.05 -12.96
CA PHE A 278 3.77 -15.02 -14.14
C PHE A 278 2.95 -14.85 -15.44
N ASP A 279 1.83 -15.56 -15.57
CA ASP A 279 0.91 -15.45 -16.71
C ASP A 279 0.30 -14.03 -16.77
N ILE A 280 -0.06 -13.45 -15.62
CA ILE A 280 -0.53 -12.06 -15.53
C ILE A 280 0.58 -11.06 -15.92
N ARG A 281 1.81 -11.26 -15.44
CA ARG A 281 2.98 -10.43 -15.82
C ARG A 281 3.12 -10.36 -17.33
N ASN A 282 3.05 -11.49 -18.03
CA ASN A 282 3.16 -11.55 -19.50
C ASN A 282 2.03 -10.79 -20.20
N ARG A 283 0.79 -10.91 -19.71
CA ARG A 283 -0.37 -10.21 -20.25
C ARG A 283 -0.27 -8.70 -20.06
N LEU A 284 0.15 -8.27 -18.87
CA LEU A 284 0.33 -6.85 -18.55
C LEU A 284 1.41 -6.22 -19.42
N GLU A 285 2.59 -6.84 -19.52
CA GLU A 285 3.68 -6.33 -20.35
C GLU A 285 3.29 -6.29 -21.83
N THR A 286 2.50 -7.26 -22.31
CA THR A 286 1.98 -7.25 -23.69
C THR A 286 0.99 -6.12 -23.93
N HIS A 287 0.12 -5.86 -22.96
CA HIS A 287 -0.92 -4.85 -23.06
C HIS A 287 -0.34 -3.43 -23.02
N TYR A 288 0.48 -3.14 -22.02
CA TYR A 288 1.10 -1.81 -21.85
C TYR A 288 2.34 -1.61 -22.72
N ARG A 289 2.85 -2.70 -23.30
CA ARG A 289 4.05 -2.75 -24.14
C ARG A 289 5.29 -2.23 -23.46
N ASP A 290 5.37 -2.17 -22.14
CA ASP A 290 6.50 -1.59 -21.39
C ASP A 290 6.77 -2.40 -20.13
N MET A 291 7.95 -2.27 -19.52
CA MET A 291 8.25 -2.90 -18.24
C MET A 291 7.39 -2.27 -17.14
N LEU A 292 6.77 -3.14 -16.32
CA LEU A 292 5.82 -2.72 -15.29
C LEU A 292 6.32 -3.09 -13.90
N ASP A 293 6.02 -2.21 -12.96
CA ASP A 293 6.06 -2.42 -11.52
C ASP A 293 4.65 -2.83 -11.06
N ILE A 294 4.53 -4.00 -10.44
CA ILE A 294 3.27 -4.63 -10.03
C ILE A 294 3.29 -4.93 -8.54
N GLU A 295 2.14 -4.68 -7.89
CA GLU A 295 1.90 -5.04 -6.49
C GLU A 295 0.79 -6.10 -6.45
N PHE A 296 0.98 -7.13 -5.64
CA PHE A 296 0.03 -8.23 -5.51
C PHE A 296 -0.12 -8.69 -4.06
N THR A 297 -1.25 -9.33 -3.79
CA THR A 297 -1.54 -10.01 -2.52
C THR A 297 -2.15 -11.36 -2.80
N ILE A 298 -1.75 -12.36 -2.03
CA ILE A 298 -2.30 -13.70 -2.00
C ILE A 298 -3.08 -13.82 -0.69
N GLU A 299 -4.39 -14.04 -0.79
CA GLU A 299 -5.24 -14.28 0.36
C GLU A 299 -5.77 -15.72 0.27
N ARG A 300 -5.32 -16.59 1.19
CA ARG A 300 -5.72 -18.01 1.23
C ARG A 300 -5.57 -18.72 -0.11
N GLY A 301 -4.38 -18.60 -0.70
CA GLY A 301 -4.04 -19.17 -2.01
C GLY A 301 -4.60 -18.45 -3.24
N LYS A 302 -5.48 -17.45 -3.07
CA LYS A 302 -6.05 -16.68 -4.20
C LYS A 302 -5.24 -15.42 -4.47
N LEU A 303 -4.81 -15.23 -5.72
CA LEU A 303 -4.06 -14.06 -6.16
C LEU A 303 -4.98 -12.85 -6.41
N TYR A 304 -4.52 -11.68 -6.00
CA TYR A 304 -5.12 -10.38 -6.26
C TYR A 304 -4.04 -9.40 -6.74
N MET A 305 -4.28 -8.79 -7.90
CA MET A 305 -3.44 -7.70 -8.40
C MET A 305 -3.94 -6.38 -7.83
N LEU A 306 -3.07 -5.63 -7.16
CA LEU A 306 -3.44 -4.40 -6.45
C LEU A 306 -3.07 -3.15 -7.23
N GLN A 307 -1.89 -3.15 -7.85
CA GLN A 307 -1.37 -2.02 -8.59
C GLN A 307 -0.52 -2.50 -9.75
N CYS A 308 -0.55 -1.75 -10.84
CA CYS A 308 0.35 -1.92 -11.98
C CYS A 308 0.65 -0.53 -12.55
N ARG A 309 1.93 -0.24 -12.80
CA ARG A 309 2.38 1.01 -13.40
C ARG A 309 3.65 0.79 -14.20
N VAL A 310 4.01 1.74 -15.06
CA VAL A 310 5.32 1.76 -15.70
C VAL A 310 6.41 1.77 -14.63
N GLY A 311 7.27 0.75 -14.63
CA GLY A 311 8.27 0.57 -13.57
C GLY A 311 9.38 1.61 -13.67
N LYS A 312 9.84 2.14 -12.53
CA LYS A 312 11.07 2.96 -12.54
C LYS A 312 12.28 2.06 -12.79
N ARG A 313 13.27 2.58 -13.51
CA ARG A 313 14.46 1.85 -13.94
C ARG A 313 15.61 2.83 -14.19
N ASN A 314 16.85 2.36 -14.03
CA ASN A 314 18.04 3.17 -14.32
C ASN A 314 18.26 3.32 -15.84
N GLY A 315 19.18 4.18 -16.23
CA GLY A 315 19.57 4.45 -17.61
C GLY A 315 19.93 3.20 -18.42
N PRO A 316 20.89 2.37 -17.96
CA PRO A 316 21.25 1.12 -18.62
C PRO A 316 20.05 0.19 -18.87
N SER A 317 19.22 -0.03 -17.85
CA SER A 317 18.01 -0.85 -17.94
C SER A 317 17.00 -0.26 -18.92
N ALA A 318 16.80 1.07 -18.92
CA ALA A 318 15.89 1.74 -19.85
C ALA A 318 16.27 1.49 -21.31
N VAL A 319 17.56 1.66 -21.66
CA VAL A 319 18.06 1.43 -23.02
C VAL A 319 17.94 -0.03 -23.40
N LYS A 320 18.38 -0.96 -22.54
CA LYS A 320 18.29 -2.39 -22.81
C LYS A 320 16.85 -2.84 -23.05
N ILE A 321 15.93 -2.47 -22.16
CA ILE A 321 14.51 -2.83 -22.27
C ILE A 321 13.91 -2.28 -23.57
N ALA A 322 14.19 -1.02 -23.92
CA ALA A 322 13.68 -0.42 -25.15
C ALA A 322 14.18 -1.17 -26.41
N LEU A 323 15.47 -1.51 -26.46
CA LEU A 323 16.07 -2.24 -27.58
C LEU A 323 15.56 -3.69 -27.66
N ASP A 324 15.42 -4.37 -26.52
CA ASP A 324 14.88 -5.73 -26.47
C ASP A 324 13.42 -5.75 -26.94
N MET A 325 12.58 -4.82 -26.46
CA MET A 325 11.18 -4.70 -26.92
C MET A 325 11.05 -4.34 -28.40
N LEU A 326 11.98 -3.54 -28.95
CA LEU A 326 12.06 -3.25 -30.38
C LEU A 326 12.40 -4.51 -31.18
N LYS A 327 13.39 -5.29 -30.72
CA LYS A 327 13.79 -6.57 -31.34
C LYS A 327 12.67 -7.61 -31.28
N GLU A 328 11.92 -7.64 -30.19
CA GLU A 328 10.70 -8.43 -29.99
C GLU A 328 9.51 -7.94 -30.84
N LYS A 329 9.66 -6.83 -31.59
CA LYS A 329 8.62 -6.18 -32.40
C LYS A 329 7.39 -5.75 -31.59
N ARG A 330 7.58 -5.42 -30.31
CA ARG A 330 6.51 -4.94 -29.43
C ARG A 330 6.30 -3.44 -29.54
N ILE A 331 7.33 -2.72 -29.99
CA ILE A 331 7.33 -1.27 -30.14
C ILE A 331 8.02 -0.83 -31.43
N SER A 332 7.75 0.40 -31.89
CA SER A 332 8.41 1.02 -33.03
C SER A 332 9.76 1.67 -32.65
N ASN A 333 10.54 2.09 -33.66
CA ASN A 333 11.77 2.85 -33.45
C ASN A 333 11.49 4.17 -32.71
N GLU A 334 10.41 4.85 -33.08
CA GLU A 334 9.98 6.11 -32.46
C GLU A 334 9.60 5.91 -30.99
N GLU A 335 8.86 4.83 -30.68
CA GLU A 335 8.53 4.47 -29.31
C GLU A 335 9.77 4.12 -28.48
N ALA A 336 10.74 3.40 -29.07
CA ALA A 336 11.99 3.08 -28.40
C ALA A 336 12.78 4.34 -28.00
N VAL A 337 12.83 5.34 -28.88
CA VAL A 337 13.49 6.63 -28.61
C VAL A 337 12.78 7.40 -27.48
N ILE A 338 11.44 7.48 -27.51
CA ILE A 338 10.67 8.27 -26.52
C ILE A 338 10.72 7.65 -25.12
N ARG A 339 10.99 6.35 -25.00
CA ARG A 339 11.04 5.62 -23.71
C ARG A 339 12.31 5.84 -22.91
N VAL A 340 13.37 6.32 -23.54
CA VAL A 340 14.62 6.65 -22.86
C VAL A 340 14.65 8.16 -22.67
N THR A 341 14.54 8.59 -21.41
CA THR A 341 14.58 10.04 -21.12
C THR A 341 15.99 10.59 -21.28
N PRO A 342 16.17 11.89 -21.58
CA PRO A 342 17.50 12.49 -21.64
C PRO A 342 18.31 12.32 -20.35
N ALA A 343 17.65 12.39 -19.18
CA ALA A 343 18.30 12.18 -17.89
C ALA A 343 18.82 10.74 -17.71
N GLN A 344 18.09 9.75 -18.19
CA GLN A 344 18.54 8.34 -18.19
C GLN A 344 19.73 8.10 -19.11
N LEU A 345 19.87 8.86 -20.20
CA LEU A 345 21.06 8.80 -21.03
C LEU A 345 22.28 9.40 -20.33
N ASP A 346 22.08 10.48 -19.56
CA ASP A 346 23.15 11.09 -18.76
C ASP A 346 23.70 10.11 -17.71
N GLU A 347 22.84 9.28 -17.09
CA GLU A 347 23.28 8.22 -16.16
C GLU A 347 24.29 7.24 -16.78
N LEU A 348 24.30 7.05 -18.10
CA LEU A 348 25.27 6.20 -18.81
C LEU A 348 26.62 6.87 -19.02
N LEU A 349 26.68 8.20 -18.86
CA LEU A 349 27.88 9.02 -19.04
C LEU A 349 28.65 9.23 -17.74
N HIS A 350 28.09 8.79 -16.61
CA HIS A 350 28.72 8.87 -15.29
C HIS A 350 29.22 7.49 -14.83
N PRO A 351 30.38 7.41 -14.12
CA PRO A 351 30.97 6.15 -13.65
C PRO A 351 30.12 5.35 -12.66
#